data_AF-A0A165NS09-F1
#
_entry.id   AF-A0A165NS09-F1
#
_cell.length_a   1.000
_cell.length_b   1.000
_cell.length_c   1.000
_cell.angle_alpha   90.00
_cell.angle_beta   90.00
_cell.angle_gamma   90.00
#
_symmetry.space_group_name_H-M   'P 1'
#
loop_
_entity.id
_entity.type
_entity.pdbx_description
1 polymer ?
#
loop_
_entity_poly.entity_id
_entity_poly.type
_entity_poly.pdbx_seq_one_letter_code
_entity_poly.pdbx_strand_id
1 'polypeptide(L)'
;MSRATSHGASSLIAGSVRMAFNRKGGIKSVCVDDEMAMQAGLLFSDEHKILAELACSTTLVPAYSPELFAELVSASASGEPGTVVFVVRGGFETSLAEFEEYQAIVENAMPGRTHCDVLCNGERWKICV
;
A
#
# COMPACT_ATOMS: atom_id res chain seq x y z
N MET A 1 7.42 0.09 15.67
CA MET A 1 7.39 1.35 14.91
C MET A 1 7.52 1.00 13.45
N SER A 2 6.81 1.69 12.55
CA SER A 2 6.91 1.40 11.11
C SER A 2 8.34 1.68 10.59
N ARG A 3 8.82 0.84 9.68
CA ARG A 3 10.07 0.99 8.93
C ARG A 3 9.93 1.92 7.72
N ALA A 4 8.72 2.37 7.40
CA ALA A 4 8.45 3.36 6.36
C ALA A 4 8.78 4.79 6.86
N THR A 5 10.06 5.11 6.94
CA THR A 5 10.56 6.35 7.55
C THR A 5 10.25 7.62 6.74
N SER A 6 10.07 7.52 5.42
CA SER A 6 9.81 8.68 4.54
C SER A 6 8.39 9.27 4.65
N HIS A 7 7.51 8.68 5.47
CA HIS A 7 6.15 9.18 5.77
C HIS A 7 5.94 9.52 7.26
N GLY A 8 7.00 9.89 8.00
CA GLY A 8 6.94 10.28 9.41
C GLY A 8 6.14 11.55 9.75
N ALA A 9 5.14 11.92 8.95
CA ALA A 9 4.23 13.02 9.25
C ALA A 9 3.25 12.63 10.36
N SER A 10 3.34 13.30 11.50
CA SER A 10 2.43 13.10 12.64
C SER A 10 1.11 13.85 12.49
N SER A 11 1.00 14.76 11.51
CA SER A 11 -0.19 15.55 11.26
C SER A 11 -0.37 15.85 9.77
N LEU A 12 -1.62 16.03 9.36
CA LEU A 12 -2.00 16.39 8.00
C LEU A 12 -2.17 17.90 7.87
N ILE A 13 -1.89 18.45 6.69
CA ILE A 13 -2.17 19.85 6.37
C ILE A 13 -3.68 20.00 6.15
N ALA A 14 -4.36 20.73 7.03
CA ALA A 14 -5.82 20.89 7.01
C ALA A 14 -6.38 21.37 5.67
N GLY A 15 -5.65 22.28 4.99
CA GLY A 15 -6.02 22.77 3.65
C GLY A 15 -6.06 21.65 2.61
N SER A 16 -5.05 20.78 2.58
CA SER A 16 -4.99 19.64 1.66
C SER A 16 -6.11 18.65 1.92
N VAL A 17 -6.36 18.32 3.19
CA VAL A 17 -7.46 17.41 3.58
C VAL A 17 -8.81 17.97 3.13
N ARG A 18 -9.06 19.27 3.33
CA ARG A 18 -10.29 19.93 2.89
C ARG A 18 -10.46 19.90 1.37
N MET A 19 -9.40 20.21 0.61
CA MET A 19 -9.44 20.13 -0.86
C MET A 19 -9.78 18.73 -1.33
N ALA A 20 -9.21 17.74 -0.65
CA ALA A 20 -9.38 16.34 -0.98
C ALA A 20 -10.85 15.90 -0.73
N PHE A 21 -11.44 16.23 0.42
CA PHE A 21 -12.85 15.92 0.72
C PHE A 21 -13.86 16.63 -0.20
N ASN A 22 -13.52 17.82 -0.72
CA ASN A 22 -14.37 18.55 -1.65
C ASN A 22 -14.36 17.98 -3.07
N ARG A 23 -13.48 17.01 -3.38
CA ARG A 23 -13.39 16.41 -4.70
C ARG A 23 -14.47 15.33 -4.89
N LYS A 24 -15.15 15.35 -6.04
CA LYS A 24 -16.09 14.29 -6.43
C LYS A 24 -15.33 12.95 -6.53
N GLY A 25 -15.89 11.89 -5.95
CA GLY A 25 -15.30 10.55 -5.94
C GLY A 25 -14.91 10.05 -4.53
N GLY A 26 -14.82 10.96 -3.55
CA GLY A 26 -14.50 10.60 -2.17
C GLY A 26 -13.05 10.17 -1.98
N ILE A 27 -12.69 9.92 -0.72
CA ILE A 27 -11.34 9.53 -0.29
C ILE A 27 -11.46 8.49 0.80
N LYS A 28 -10.61 7.47 0.74
CA LYS A 28 -10.39 6.50 1.81
C LYS A 28 -8.96 6.66 2.32
N SER A 29 -8.79 6.76 3.63
CA SER A 29 -7.49 6.64 4.28
C SER A 29 -7.30 5.18 4.66
N VAL A 30 -6.21 4.57 4.18
CA VAL A 30 -5.92 3.14 4.38
C VAL A 30 -4.56 3.01 5.05
N CYS A 31 -4.49 2.21 6.12
CA CYS A 31 -3.24 1.82 6.76
C CYS A 31 -3.06 0.32 6.59
N VAL A 32 -1.90 -0.06 6.09
CA VAL A 32 -1.43 -1.44 5.94
C VAL A 32 -0.23 -1.64 6.85
N ASP A 33 0.09 -2.89 7.18
CA ASP A 33 1.31 -3.18 7.91
C ASP A 33 2.54 -3.14 6.99
N ASP A 34 3.71 -3.12 7.63
CA ASP A 34 4.99 -3.04 6.92
C ASP A 34 5.22 -4.30 6.09
N GLU A 35 4.82 -5.48 6.58
CA GLU A 35 5.01 -6.77 5.91
C GLU A 35 4.25 -6.84 4.58
N MET A 36 3.00 -6.35 4.51
CA MET A 36 2.27 -6.23 3.25
C MET A 36 2.97 -5.28 2.28
N ALA A 37 3.46 -4.14 2.76
CA ALA A 37 4.18 -3.18 1.94
C ALA A 37 5.53 -3.72 1.43
N MET A 38 6.25 -4.47 2.27
CA MET A 38 7.48 -5.19 1.89
C MET A 38 7.20 -6.21 0.80
N GLN A 39 6.17 -7.05 0.99
CA GLN A 39 5.79 -8.07 0.01
C GLN A 39 5.39 -7.43 -1.33
N ALA A 40 4.56 -6.39 -1.31
CA ALA A 40 4.18 -5.66 -2.52
C ALA A 40 5.39 -5.03 -3.22
N GLY A 41 6.34 -4.49 -2.45
CA GLY A 41 7.59 -3.94 -2.98
C GLY A 41 8.46 -5.00 -3.66
N LEU A 42 8.62 -6.18 -3.03
CA LEU A 42 9.36 -7.32 -3.58
C LEU A 42 8.73 -7.79 -4.90
N LEU A 43 7.42 -8.07 -4.90
CA LEU A 43 6.69 -8.50 -6.10
C LEU A 43 6.79 -7.47 -7.24
N PHE A 44 6.62 -6.19 -6.92
CA PHE A 44 6.77 -5.10 -7.89
C PHE A 44 8.18 -5.01 -8.45
N SER A 45 9.20 -5.19 -7.61
CA SER A 45 10.59 -5.20 -8.09
C SER A 45 10.87 -6.37 -9.01
N ASP A 46 10.27 -7.53 -8.75
CA ASP A 46 10.42 -8.73 -9.58
C ASP A 46 9.70 -8.58 -10.92
N GLU A 47 8.49 -8.03 -10.95
CA GLU A 47 7.68 -7.89 -12.15
C GLU A 47 8.12 -6.72 -13.03
N HIS A 48 8.37 -5.56 -12.42
CA HIS A 48 8.59 -4.29 -13.11
C HIS A 48 10.04 -3.82 -13.12
N LYS A 49 10.94 -4.51 -12.40
CA LYS A 49 12.38 -4.17 -12.30
C LYS A 49 12.62 -2.75 -11.79
N ILE A 50 11.76 -2.30 -10.88
CA ILE A 50 11.84 -0.98 -10.23
C ILE A 50 11.87 -1.21 -8.72
N LEU A 51 12.87 -0.64 -8.06
CA LEU A 51 12.91 -0.57 -6.60
C LEU A 51 12.11 0.64 -6.13
N ALA A 52 11.16 0.40 -5.24
CA ALA A 52 10.36 1.42 -4.58
C ALA A 52 10.69 1.44 -3.10
N GLU A 53 10.86 2.63 -2.53
CA GLU A 53 10.97 2.77 -1.07
C GLU A 53 9.76 2.12 -0.39
N LEU A 54 9.95 1.50 0.78
CA LEU A 54 8.90 0.80 1.51
C LEU A 54 7.62 1.64 1.69
N ALA A 55 7.79 2.93 1.95
CA ALA A 55 6.69 3.84 2.14
C ALA A 55 5.89 4.08 0.85
N CYS A 56 6.55 4.03 -0.31
CA CYS A 56 5.89 4.09 -1.62
C CYS A 56 5.24 2.75 -1.98
N SER A 57 5.84 1.64 -1.56
CA SER A 57 5.28 0.30 -1.72
C SER A 57 3.95 0.11 -0.99
N THR A 58 3.66 0.90 0.05
CA THR A 58 2.33 0.92 0.70
C THR A 58 1.20 1.20 -0.30
N THR A 59 1.46 2.03 -1.32
CA THR A 59 0.48 2.35 -2.36
C THR A 59 0.23 1.18 -3.31
N LEU A 60 1.19 0.27 -3.44
CA LEU A 60 1.13 -0.91 -4.31
C LEU A 60 0.41 -2.09 -3.66
N VAL A 61 0.22 -2.09 -2.34
CA VAL A 61 -0.43 -3.21 -1.63
C VAL A 61 -1.78 -3.63 -2.24
N PRO A 62 -2.69 -2.71 -2.63
CA PRO A 62 -3.93 -3.10 -3.29
C PRO A 62 -3.70 -3.82 -4.63
N ALA A 63 -2.61 -3.55 -5.37
CA ALA A 63 -2.34 -4.25 -6.63
C ALA A 63 -2.03 -5.74 -6.42
N TYR A 64 -1.47 -6.09 -5.25
CA TYR A 64 -1.05 -7.44 -4.89
C TYR A 64 -1.97 -8.12 -3.86
N SER A 65 -3.08 -7.47 -3.48
CA SER A 65 -4.10 -8.03 -2.58
C SER A 65 -5.48 -7.90 -3.24
N PRO A 66 -5.98 -8.97 -3.90
CA PRO A 66 -7.24 -8.92 -4.63
C PRO A 66 -8.45 -8.51 -3.78
N GLU A 67 -8.50 -8.97 -2.52
CA GLU A 67 -9.60 -8.62 -1.61
C GLU A 67 -9.53 -7.15 -1.20
N LEU A 68 -8.35 -6.63 -0.85
CA LEU A 68 -8.19 -5.21 -0.56
C LEU A 68 -8.50 -4.36 -1.79
N PHE A 69 -8.08 -4.80 -2.98
CA PHE A 69 -8.40 -4.12 -4.23
C PHE A 69 -9.90 -3.97 -4.43
N ALA A 70 -10.66 -5.05 -4.27
CA ALA A 70 -12.11 -5.06 -4.45
C ALA A 70 -12.83 -4.14 -3.45
N GLU A 71 -12.36 -4.10 -2.20
CA GLU A 71 -12.90 -3.22 -1.16
C GLU A 71 -12.60 -1.73 -1.41
N LEU A 72 -11.41 -1.43 -1.95
CA LEU A 72 -10.99 -0.05 -2.21
C LEU A 72 -11.56 0.50 -3.52
N VAL A 73 -11.49 -0.30 -4.59
CA VAL A 73 -11.85 0.07 -5.95
C VAL A 73 -13.20 -0.56 -6.27
N SER A 74 -14.28 0.16 -5.98
CA SER A 74 -15.62 -0.27 -6.39
C SER A 74 -15.69 -0.44 -7.91
N ALA A 75 -16.23 -1.57 -8.36
CA ALA A 75 -16.47 -1.80 -9.78
C ALA A 75 -17.36 -0.70 -10.34
N SER A 76 -17.02 -0.19 -11.53
CA SER A 76 -17.85 0.81 -12.20
C SER A 76 -19.21 0.20 -12.51
N ALA A 77 -20.29 0.90 -12.16
CA ALA A 77 -21.66 0.47 -12.46
C ALA A 77 -21.92 0.30 -13.97
N SER A 78 -21.08 0.88 -14.83
CA SER A 78 -21.17 0.77 -16.29
C SER A 78 -20.60 -0.53 -16.87
N GLY A 79 -19.92 -1.37 -16.08
CA GLY A 79 -19.24 -2.58 -16.57
C GLY A 79 -18.02 -2.30 -17.45
N GLU A 80 -17.62 -1.03 -17.59
CA GLU A 80 -16.42 -0.64 -18.34
C GLU A 80 -15.15 -0.89 -17.53
N PRO A 81 -14.03 -1.23 -18.20
CA PRO A 81 -12.73 -1.36 -17.53
C PRO A 81 -12.34 -0.06 -16.82
N GLY A 82 -12.08 -0.13 -15.52
CA GLY A 82 -11.56 1.00 -14.75
C GLY A 82 -10.05 1.13 -14.89
N THR A 83 -9.54 2.37 -14.95
CA THR A 83 -8.10 2.64 -14.85
C THR A 83 -7.74 2.97 -13.42
N VAL A 84 -6.81 2.20 -12.84
CA VAL A 84 -6.21 2.50 -11.54
C VAL A 84 -4.80 3.05 -11.75
N VAL A 85 -4.46 4.12 -11.04
CA VAL A 85 -3.15 4.75 -11.10
C VAL A 85 -2.50 4.62 -9.73
N PHE A 86 -1.35 3.95 -9.68
CA PHE A 86 -0.49 3.88 -8.50
C PHE A 86 0.58 4.95 -8.58
N VAL A 87 0.70 5.78 -7.53
CA VAL A 87 1.70 6.85 -7.48
C VAL A 87 2.85 6.40 -6.58
N VAL A 88 3.92 5.95 -7.22
CA VAL A 88 5.14 5.48 -6.56
C VAL A 88 6.21 6.56 -6.71
N ARG A 89 6.76 7.07 -5.60
CA ARG A 89 7.96 7.92 -5.65
C ARG A 89 9.18 7.00 -5.77
N GLY A 90 10.04 7.27 -6.75
CA GLY A 90 11.13 6.37 -7.15
C GLY A 90 12.14 6.08 -6.04
N GLY A 91 12.76 4.91 -6.08
CA GLY A 91 13.70 4.38 -5.08
C GLY A 91 15.12 4.95 -5.15
N PHE A 92 15.28 6.27 -5.11
CA PHE A 92 16.62 6.86 -5.05
C PHE A 92 17.29 6.63 -3.68
N GLU A 93 16.51 6.53 -2.60
CA GLU A 93 17.03 6.28 -1.25
C GLU A 93 17.01 4.80 -0.82
N THR A 94 16.54 3.88 -1.68
CA THR A 94 16.49 2.45 -1.33
C THR A 94 17.60 1.64 -1.98
N SER A 95 18.08 0.62 -1.28
CA SER A 95 19.17 -0.26 -1.71
C SER A 95 18.73 -1.71 -1.88
N LEU A 96 19.52 -2.49 -2.65
CA LEU A 96 19.29 -3.93 -2.78
C LEU A 96 19.40 -4.65 -1.44
N ALA A 97 20.33 -4.24 -0.57
CA ALA A 97 20.50 -4.83 0.76
C ALA A 97 19.24 -4.67 1.63
N GLU A 98 18.56 -3.53 1.54
CA GLU A 98 17.27 -3.35 2.23
C GLU A 98 16.19 -4.29 1.70
N PHE A 99 16.16 -4.54 0.39
CA PHE A 99 15.22 -5.49 -0.20
C PHE A 99 15.52 -6.94 0.22
N GLU A 100 16.79 -7.32 0.35
CA GLU A 100 17.19 -8.61 0.92
C GLU A 100 16.70 -8.74 2.39
N GLU A 101 16.79 -7.66 3.18
CA GLU A 101 16.21 -7.65 4.53
C GLU A 101 14.68 -7.79 4.50
N TYR A 102 13.99 -7.09 3.60
CA TYR A 102 12.54 -7.19 3.45
C TYR A 102 12.12 -8.61 3.08
N GLN A 103 12.87 -9.25 2.17
CA GLN A 103 12.65 -10.64 1.80
C GLN A 103 12.75 -11.55 3.02
N ALA A 104 13.82 -11.44 3.80
CA ALA A 104 13.99 -12.25 5.01
C ALA A 104 12.85 -12.03 6.03
N ILE A 105 12.33 -10.81 6.17
CA ILE A 105 11.20 -10.51 7.06
C ILE A 105 9.92 -11.16 6.56
N VAL A 106 9.60 -10.98 5.27
CA VAL A 106 8.40 -11.54 4.63
C VAL A 106 8.42 -13.07 4.72
N GLU A 107 9.55 -13.70 4.43
CA GLU A 107 9.72 -15.15 4.53
C GLU A 107 9.55 -15.69 5.95
N ASN A 108 9.79 -14.88 6.99
CA ASN A 108 9.58 -15.29 8.37
C ASN A 108 8.17 -14.95 8.91
N ALA A 109 7.56 -13.86 8.43
CA ALA A 109 6.32 -13.31 8.99
C ALA A 109 5.05 -13.72 8.24
N MET A 110 5.14 -14.01 6.94
CA MET A 110 3.97 -14.29 6.09
C MET A 110 3.57 -15.78 6.03
N PRO A 111 4.47 -16.78 6.15
CA PRO A 111 4.04 -18.18 6.11
C PRO A 111 3.03 -18.51 7.22
N GLY A 112 1.89 -19.07 6.82
CA GLY A 112 0.79 -19.42 7.74
C GLY A 112 -0.10 -18.24 8.14
N ARG A 113 0.22 -17.02 7.69
CA ARG A 113 -0.66 -15.86 7.84
C ARG A 113 -1.81 -15.98 6.85
N THR A 114 -3.02 -16.08 7.39
CA THR A 114 -4.24 -16.17 6.58
C THR A 114 -4.89 -14.81 6.37
N HIS A 115 -4.64 -13.85 7.26
CA HIS A 115 -5.24 -12.52 7.21
C HIS A 115 -4.27 -11.43 7.69
N CYS A 116 -4.41 -10.24 7.12
CA CYS A 116 -3.82 -8.99 7.57
C CYS A 116 -4.89 -8.04 8.11
N ASP A 117 -4.56 -7.33 9.19
CA ASP A 117 -5.39 -6.25 9.72
C ASP A 117 -5.09 -4.97 8.92
N VAL A 118 -6.08 -4.47 8.19
CA VAL A 118 -6.03 -3.19 7.48
C VAL A 118 -6.93 -2.19 8.19
N LEU A 119 -6.50 -0.94 8.35
CA LEU A 119 -7.37 0.12 8.86
C LEU A 119 -7.86 0.99 7.70
N CYS A 120 -9.17 1.06 7.48
CA CYS A 120 -9.77 1.96 6.51
C CYS A 120 -10.64 2.99 7.23
N ASN A 121 -10.32 4.28 7.10
CA ASN A 121 -11.00 5.39 7.78
C ASN A 121 -11.13 5.19 9.31
N GLY A 122 -10.18 4.47 9.92
CA GLY A 122 -10.20 4.11 11.34
C GLY A 122 -10.96 2.83 11.68
N GLU A 123 -11.68 2.22 10.73
CA GLU A 123 -12.31 0.91 10.90
C GLU A 123 -11.33 -0.21 10.57
N ARG A 124 -11.39 -1.31 11.33
CA ARG A 124 -10.51 -2.46 11.12
C ARG A 124 -11.15 -3.48 10.20
N TRP A 125 -10.43 -3.83 9.13
CA TRP A 125 -10.78 -4.87 8.16
C TRP A 125 -9.80 -6.03 8.27
N LYS A 126 -10.29 -7.25 8.06
CA LYS A 126 -9.47 -8.46 7.94
C LYS A 126 -9.42 -8.84 6.48
N ILE A 127 -8.26 -8.71 5.88
CA ILE A 127 -8.02 -8.97 4.46
C ILE A 127 -7.24 -10.27 4.34
N CYS A 128 -7.66 -11.19 3.49
CA CYS A 128 -6.92 -12.41 3.20
C CYS A 128 -5.60 -12.10 2.49
N VAL A 129 -4.56 -12.84 2.87
CA VAL A 129 -3.20 -12.74 2.30
C VAL A 129 -3.05 -13.66 1.11
#